data_AF-A0AAW3KBG1-F1
#
_entry.id   AF-A0AAW3KBG1-F1
#
_cell.length_a   1.000
_cell.length_b   1.000
_cell.length_c   1.000
_cell.angle_alpha   90.00
_cell.angle_beta   90.00
_cell.angle_gamma   90.00
#
_symmetry.space_group_name_H-M   'P 1'
#
loop_
_entity.id
_entity.type
_entity.pdbx_description
1 polymer ?
#
loop_
_entity_poly.entity_id
_entity_poly.type
_entity_poly.pdbx_seq_one_letter_code
_entity_poly.pdbx_strand_id
1 'polypeptide(L)'
;MTTTTTLKRAVLVAPTRPRPANRSSLLRLYLVRGVLAVLWAAAFAKGHDPLDALAIALLVTYPLIDAVSSLIDYCNMPRDAERRITAFNAVLSTLAAIGMGVAGTLGVAQALALFGAWAVIAGAAQLVLGLRRRGRELGRQWPMLIAGGLSFLVGTSYVARALGEQPSLAVLSVYATGGGVFFIIQAGLLAWRASQQRRAPH
;
A
#
# COMPACT_ATOMS: atom_id res chain seq x y z
N MET A 1 30.10 -45.91 -40.58
CA MET A 1 30.12 -44.83 -39.56
C MET A 1 29.09 -43.80 -40.01
N THR A 2 27.88 -43.87 -39.47
CA THR A 2 26.75 -43.06 -39.96
C THR A 2 26.14 -42.35 -38.76
N THR A 3 26.36 -41.04 -38.66
CA THR A 3 25.92 -40.22 -37.52
C THR A 3 24.54 -39.64 -37.83
N THR A 4 23.50 -40.15 -37.17
CA THR A 4 22.14 -39.61 -37.25
C THR A 4 21.95 -38.56 -36.16
N THR A 5 21.90 -37.28 -36.56
CA THR A 5 21.68 -36.14 -35.67
C THR A 5 20.19 -36.01 -35.31
N THR A 6 19.84 -36.31 -34.05
CA THR A 6 18.48 -36.12 -33.51
C THR A 6 18.27 -34.64 -33.11
N LEU A 7 17.43 -33.92 -33.86
CA LEU A 7 16.99 -32.56 -33.50
C LEU A 7 15.94 -32.63 -32.38
N LYS A 8 16.32 -32.27 -31.15
CA LYS A 8 15.39 -32.01 -30.04
C LYS A 8 14.54 -30.77 -30.36
N ARG A 9 13.23 -30.99 -30.53
CA ARG A 9 12.23 -29.92 -30.68
C ARG A 9 12.11 -29.16 -29.34
N ALA A 10 12.71 -27.98 -29.25
CA ALA A 10 12.48 -27.08 -28.12
C ALA A 10 11.04 -26.57 -28.17
N VAL A 11 10.22 -26.98 -27.20
CA VAL A 11 8.89 -26.38 -27.00
C VAL A 11 9.11 -24.99 -26.43
N LEU A 12 8.96 -23.98 -27.29
CA LEU A 12 8.99 -22.57 -26.89
C LEU A 12 7.73 -22.30 -26.05
N VAL A 13 7.85 -22.37 -24.71
CA VAL A 13 6.80 -21.89 -23.81
C VAL A 13 6.75 -20.37 -23.96
N ALA A 14 5.74 -19.87 -24.68
CA ALA A 14 5.55 -18.45 -24.84
C ALA A 14 5.35 -17.80 -23.45
N PRO A 15 6.02 -16.68 -23.13
CA PRO A 15 5.81 -15.99 -21.87
C PRO A 15 4.34 -15.57 -21.76
N THR A 16 3.66 -16.03 -20.71
CA THR A 16 2.30 -15.61 -20.39
C THR A 16 2.30 -14.11 -20.14
N ARG A 17 1.86 -13.31 -21.12
CA ARG A 17 1.71 -11.87 -20.93
C ARG A 17 0.67 -11.64 -19.83
N PRO A 18 0.93 -10.79 -18.82
CA PRO A 18 -0.06 -10.48 -17.81
C PRO A 18 -1.32 -9.95 -18.50
N ARG A 19 -2.47 -10.56 -18.19
CA ARG A 19 -3.77 -10.18 -18.76
C ARG A 19 -4.04 -8.73 -18.39
N PRO A 20 -4.32 -7.81 -19.33
CA PRO A 20 -4.64 -6.44 -18.98
C PRO A 20 -5.83 -6.46 -18.01
N ALA A 21 -5.67 -5.84 -16.84
CA ALA A 21 -6.72 -5.79 -15.84
C ALA A 21 -8.00 -5.25 -16.49
N ASN A 22 -9.12 -5.98 -16.35
CA ASN A 22 -10.42 -5.54 -16.85
C ASN A 22 -10.70 -4.14 -16.29
N ARG A 23 -11.05 -3.16 -17.13
CA ARG A 23 -11.32 -1.77 -16.72
C ARG A 23 -12.39 -1.68 -15.62
N SER A 24 -13.37 -2.57 -15.62
CA SER A 24 -14.38 -2.69 -14.55
C SER A 24 -13.73 -3.04 -13.21
N SER A 25 -12.71 -3.92 -13.22
CA SER A 25 -11.93 -4.27 -12.04
C SER A 25 -11.09 -3.10 -11.51
N LEU A 26 -10.51 -2.30 -12.41
CA LEU A 26 -9.73 -1.11 -12.02
C LEU A 26 -10.62 0.00 -11.44
N LEU A 27 -11.79 0.22 -12.03
CA LEU A 27 -12.76 1.19 -11.54
C LEU A 27 -13.27 0.79 -10.15
N ARG A 28 -13.63 -0.49 -9.96
CA ARG A 28 -14.03 -1.04 -8.66
C ARG A 28 -12.90 -0.92 -7.63
N LEU A 29 -11.65 -1.16 -8.01
CA LEU A 29 -10.50 -0.99 -7.13
C LEU A 29 -10.34 0.48 -6.66
N TYR A 30 -10.42 1.45 -7.57
CA TYR A 30 -10.29 2.87 -7.22
C TYR A 30 -11.46 3.37 -6.38
N LEU A 31 -12.70 2.94 -6.68
CA LEU A 31 -13.86 3.27 -5.85
C LEU A 31 -13.74 2.68 -4.46
N VAL A 32 -13.38 1.40 -4.31
CA VAL A 32 -13.20 0.77 -3.00
C VAL A 32 -12.12 1.51 -2.21
N ARG A 33 -10.98 1.84 -2.82
CA ARG A 33 -9.93 2.62 -2.16
C ARG A 33 -10.39 4.02 -1.74
N GLY A 34 -11.13 4.71 -2.60
CA GLY A 34 -11.68 6.03 -2.31
C GLY A 34 -12.68 6.00 -1.15
N VAL A 35 -13.64 5.09 -1.19
CA VAL A 35 -14.64 4.91 -0.12
C VAL A 35 -13.97 4.52 1.19
N LEU A 36 -13.04 3.56 1.17
CA LEU A 36 -12.32 3.14 2.37
C LEU A 36 -11.53 4.30 2.98
N ALA A 37 -10.86 5.12 2.15
CA ALA A 37 -10.13 6.29 2.61
C ALA A 37 -11.05 7.39 3.18
N VAL A 38 -12.23 7.61 2.59
CA VAL A 38 -13.24 8.54 3.14
C VAL A 38 -13.81 8.03 4.46
N LEU A 39 -14.13 6.74 4.55
CA LEU A 39 -14.59 6.11 5.80
C LEU A 39 -13.51 6.22 6.89
N TRP A 40 -12.24 6.02 6.52
CA TRP A 40 -11.11 6.20 7.41
C TRP A 40 -11.00 7.65 7.88
N ALA A 41 -11.06 8.61 6.96
CA ALA A 41 -11.02 10.03 7.29
C ALA A 41 -12.16 10.46 8.22
N ALA A 42 -13.39 9.99 7.94
CA ALA A 42 -14.57 10.25 8.74
C ALA A 42 -14.46 9.63 10.13
N ALA A 43 -13.89 8.42 10.24
CA ALA A 43 -13.66 7.76 11.52
C ALA A 43 -12.72 8.59 12.40
N PHE A 44 -11.63 9.14 11.86
CA PHE A 44 -10.69 9.96 12.62
C PHE A 44 -11.07 11.45 12.74
N ALA A 45 -12.11 11.91 12.05
CA ALA A 45 -12.57 13.31 12.09
C ALA A 45 -13.31 13.68 13.40
N LYS A 46 -13.89 12.69 14.09
CA LYS A 46 -14.76 12.94 15.26
C LYS A 46 -14.03 13.26 16.57
N GLY A 47 -12.69 13.24 16.56
CA GLY A 47 -11.88 13.38 17.78
C GLY A 47 -11.92 12.10 18.61
N HIS A 48 -10.74 11.57 18.95
CA HIS A 48 -10.58 10.32 19.69
C HIS A 48 -9.71 10.56 20.91
N ASP A 49 -10.23 11.37 21.83
CA ASP A 49 -9.57 11.67 23.09
C ASP A 49 -10.53 11.44 24.27
N PRO A 50 -10.36 10.36 25.06
CA PRO A 50 -9.33 9.33 24.90
C PRO A 50 -9.55 8.45 23.65
N LEU A 51 -8.50 7.73 23.22
CA LEU A 51 -8.60 6.79 22.09
C LEU A 51 -9.67 5.72 22.37
N ASP A 52 -10.69 5.68 21.52
CA ASP A 52 -11.71 4.65 21.60
C ASP A 52 -11.28 3.34 20.91
N ALA A 53 -12.03 2.28 21.17
CA ALA A 53 -11.74 0.96 20.60
C ALA A 53 -11.78 0.95 19.06
N LEU A 54 -12.58 1.82 18.44
CA LEU A 54 -12.69 1.91 16.99
C LEU A 54 -11.42 2.50 16.38
N ALA A 55 -10.90 3.59 16.94
CA ALA A 55 -9.65 4.22 16.51
C ALA A 55 -8.47 3.26 16.67
N ILE A 56 -8.38 2.53 17.79
CA ILE A 56 -7.36 1.51 18.00
C ILE A 56 -7.47 0.41 16.96
N ALA A 57 -8.68 -0.13 16.73
CA ALA A 57 -8.90 -1.18 15.73
C ALA A 57 -8.50 -0.74 14.32
N LEU A 58 -8.81 0.51 13.93
CA LEU A 58 -8.39 1.07 12.65
C LEU A 58 -6.87 1.20 12.56
N LEU A 59 -6.22 1.73 13.60
CA LEU A 59 -4.76 1.87 13.65
C LEU A 59 -4.04 0.51 13.58
N VAL A 60 -4.61 -0.55 14.17
CA VAL A 60 -4.09 -1.93 14.09
C VAL A 60 -4.32 -2.53 12.70
N THR A 61 -5.47 -2.26 12.08
CA THR A 61 -5.85 -2.83 10.79
C THR A 61 -4.87 -2.45 9.69
N TYR A 62 -4.33 -1.22 9.72
CA TYR A 62 -3.49 -0.73 8.62
C TYR A 62 -2.12 -1.45 8.52
N PRO A 63 -1.31 -1.58 9.59
CA PRO A 63 -0.13 -2.44 9.58
C PRO A 63 -0.46 -3.91 9.30
N LEU A 64 -1.61 -4.40 9.74
CA LEU A 64 -2.01 -5.79 9.47
C LEU A 64 -2.23 -6.04 7.96
N ILE A 65 -2.89 -5.10 7.26
CA ILE A 65 -3.05 -5.18 5.80
C ILE A 65 -1.68 -5.19 5.10
N ASP A 66 -0.73 -4.36 5.56
CA ASP A 66 0.63 -4.32 4.99
C ASP A 66 1.42 -5.61 5.28
N ALA A 67 1.26 -6.19 6.48
CA ALA A 67 1.86 -7.47 6.85
C ALA A 67 1.36 -8.61 5.95
N VAL A 68 0.04 -8.71 5.74
CA VAL A 68 -0.57 -9.71 4.86
C VAL A 68 -0.13 -9.50 3.41
N SER A 69 -0.12 -8.24 2.94
CA SER A 69 0.33 -7.91 1.58
C SER A 69 1.79 -8.30 1.37
N SER A 70 2.65 -8.00 2.34
CA SER A 70 4.07 -8.35 2.31
C SER A 70 4.28 -9.87 2.38
N LEU A 71 3.49 -10.60 3.17
CA LEU A 71 3.57 -12.05 3.24
C LEU A 71 3.17 -12.71 1.91
N ILE A 72 2.10 -12.23 1.27
CA ILE A 72 1.69 -12.68 -0.06
C ILE A 72 2.80 -12.41 -1.08
N ASP A 73 3.40 -11.22 -1.07
CA ASP A 73 4.51 -10.86 -1.96
C ASP A 73 5.73 -11.79 -1.72
N TYR A 74 6.09 -12.02 -0.45
CA TYR A 74 7.16 -12.94 -0.04
C TYR A 74 6.99 -14.38 -0.54
N CYS A 75 5.75 -14.88 -0.50
CA CYS A 75 5.40 -16.23 -0.97
C CYS A 75 5.52 -16.38 -2.49
N ASN A 76 5.36 -15.29 -3.24
CA ASN A 76 5.39 -15.28 -4.70
C ASN A 76 6.76 -14.86 -5.29
N MET A 77 7.78 -14.67 -4.44
CA MET A 77 9.08 -14.13 -4.86
C MET A 77 10.21 -15.15 -4.91
N PRO A 78 11.14 -15.01 -5.87
CA PRO A 78 12.38 -15.78 -5.91
C PRO A 78 13.26 -15.46 -4.68
N ARG A 79 14.14 -16.41 -4.30
CA ARG A 79 14.97 -16.30 -3.09
C ARG A 79 16.17 -15.38 -3.31
N ASP A 80 15.93 -14.07 -3.26
CA ASP A 80 16.94 -13.03 -3.45
C ASP A 80 16.94 -11.97 -2.33
N ALA A 81 17.69 -10.89 -2.55
CA ALA A 81 17.80 -9.78 -1.61
C ALA A 81 16.49 -9.00 -1.43
N GLU A 82 15.60 -8.97 -2.43
CA GLU A 82 14.31 -8.30 -2.33
C GLU A 82 13.36 -9.09 -1.43
N ARG A 83 13.36 -10.42 -1.55
CA ARG A 83 12.57 -11.29 -0.67
C ARG A 83 12.92 -11.11 0.81
N ARG A 84 14.17 -10.81 1.14
CA ARG A 84 14.59 -10.47 2.52
C ARG A 84 13.98 -9.16 3.01
N ILE A 85 13.95 -8.13 2.16
CA ILE A 85 13.35 -6.83 2.50
C ILE A 85 11.84 -6.97 2.67
N THR A 86 11.18 -7.72 1.79
CA THR A 86 9.74 -8.02 1.90
C THR A 86 9.43 -8.82 3.19
N ALA A 87 10.27 -9.79 3.56
CA ALA A 87 10.12 -10.53 4.81
C ALA A 87 10.26 -9.62 6.05
N PHE A 88 11.27 -8.74 6.04
CA PHE A 88 11.45 -7.74 7.08
C PHE A 88 10.20 -6.87 7.23
N ASN A 89 9.64 -6.38 6.11
CA ASN A 89 8.44 -5.57 6.13
C ASN A 89 7.22 -6.33 6.70
N ALA A 90 7.05 -7.60 6.34
CA ALA A 90 5.99 -8.44 6.89
C ALA A 90 6.09 -8.60 8.42
N VAL A 91 7.30 -8.86 8.94
CA VAL A 91 7.56 -8.99 10.38
C VAL A 91 7.34 -7.66 11.09
N LEU A 92 7.92 -6.58 10.56
CA LEU A 92 7.79 -5.23 11.11
C LEU A 92 6.32 -4.81 11.22
N SER A 93 5.54 -5.02 10.16
CA SER A 93 4.12 -4.64 10.13
C SER A 93 3.26 -5.51 11.04
N THR A 94 3.63 -6.78 11.25
CA THR A 94 2.98 -7.65 12.25
C THR A 94 3.26 -7.16 13.67
N LEU A 95 4.52 -6.84 13.98
CA LEU A 95 4.90 -6.31 15.29
C LEU A 95 4.24 -4.95 15.55
N ALA A 96 4.15 -4.09 14.54
CA ALA A 96 3.45 -2.82 14.64
C ALA A 96 1.96 -3.01 14.90
N ALA A 97 1.29 -3.97 14.24
CA ALA A 97 -0.12 -4.27 14.50
C ALA A 97 -0.35 -4.69 15.96
N ILE A 98 0.48 -5.58 16.50
CA ILE A 98 0.42 -6.00 17.91
C ILE A 98 0.72 -4.81 18.83
N GLY A 99 1.80 -4.07 18.54
CA GLY A 99 2.23 -2.92 19.31
C GLY A 99 1.18 -1.80 19.35
N MET A 100 0.43 -1.60 18.27
CA MET A 100 -0.67 -0.63 18.22
C MET A 100 -1.81 -0.98 19.17
N GLY A 101 -2.07 -2.26 19.41
CA GLY A 101 -3.04 -2.70 20.41
C GLY A 101 -2.67 -2.27 21.82
N VAL A 102 -1.38 -2.28 22.15
CA VAL A 102 -0.86 -1.84 23.46
C VAL A 102 -0.69 -0.32 23.50
N ALA A 103 -0.06 0.27 22.49
CA ALA A 103 0.18 1.72 22.44
C ALA A 103 -1.14 2.51 22.42
N GLY A 104 -2.18 1.97 21.78
CA GLY A 104 -3.52 2.54 21.77
C GLY A 104 -4.14 2.69 23.16
N THR A 105 -3.83 1.80 24.11
CA THR A 105 -4.32 1.90 25.50
C THR A 105 -3.50 2.87 26.36
N LEU A 106 -2.33 3.30 25.88
CA LEU A 106 -1.45 4.22 26.61
C LEU A 106 -1.71 5.70 26.28
N GLY A 107 -2.35 5.98 25.14
CA GLY A 107 -2.76 7.33 24.75
C GLY A 107 -2.44 7.70 23.30
N VAL A 108 -2.92 8.89 22.90
CA VAL A 108 -2.78 9.39 21.52
C VAL A 108 -1.32 9.56 21.11
N ALA A 109 -0.48 10.07 22.02
CA ALA A 109 0.93 10.28 21.74
C ALA A 109 1.66 8.98 21.40
N GLN A 110 1.47 7.94 22.21
CA GLN A 110 2.14 6.64 22.05
C GLN A 110 1.66 5.94 20.79
N ALA A 111 0.34 5.95 20.55
CA ALA A 111 -0.25 5.41 19.33
C ALA A 111 0.31 6.11 18.07
N LEU A 112 0.37 7.44 18.08
CA LEU A 112 0.85 8.22 16.95
C LEU A 112 2.36 8.05 16.71
N ALA A 113 3.15 7.94 17.78
CA ALA A 113 4.58 7.69 17.69
C ALA A 113 4.88 6.31 17.09
N LEU A 114 4.23 5.25 17.58
CA LEU A 114 4.44 3.89 17.09
C LEU A 114 3.98 3.75 15.64
N PHE A 115 2.80 4.29 15.31
CA PHE A 115 2.27 4.27 13.95
C PHE A 115 3.17 5.06 12.99
N GLY A 116 3.64 6.24 13.42
CA GLY A 116 4.55 7.07 12.65
C GLY A 116 5.89 6.39 12.38
N ALA A 117 6.52 5.83 13.42
CA ALA A 117 7.80 5.13 13.30
C ALA A 117 7.69 3.91 12.36
N TRP A 118 6.62 3.12 12.51
CA TRP A 118 6.33 2.03 11.60
C TRP A 118 6.21 2.51 10.14
N ALA A 119 5.41 3.54 9.89
CA ALA A 119 5.19 4.08 8.55
C ALA A 119 6.49 4.61 7.91
N VAL A 120 7.37 5.22 8.69
CA VAL A 120 8.71 5.65 8.21
C VAL A 120 9.53 4.46 7.75
N ILE A 121 9.66 3.44 8.60
CA ILE A 121 10.54 2.29 8.30
C ILE A 121 9.95 1.45 7.16
N ALA A 122 8.64 1.19 7.17
CA ALA A 122 7.96 0.45 6.12
C ALA A 122 7.98 1.21 4.78
N GLY A 123 7.72 2.52 4.80
CA GLY A 123 7.80 3.38 3.61
C GLY A 123 9.21 3.41 3.01
N ALA A 124 10.25 3.46 3.84
CA ALA A 124 11.64 3.35 3.39
C ALA A 124 11.94 1.98 2.75
N ALA A 125 11.47 0.88 3.35
CA ALA A 125 11.61 -0.46 2.77
C ALA A 125 10.92 -0.56 1.40
N GLN A 126 9.71 0.01 1.28
CA GLN A 126 8.97 0.07 0.00
C GLN A 126 9.69 0.93 -1.05
N LEU A 127 10.32 2.05 -0.65
CA LEU A 127 11.14 2.86 -1.55
C LEU A 127 12.33 2.07 -2.08
N VAL A 128 13.04 1.35 -1.21
CA VAL A 128 14.18 0.50 -1.61
C VAL A 128 13.72 -0.60 -2.57
N LEU A 129 12.62 -1.29 -2.27
CA LEU A 129 12.04 -2.30 -3.16
C LEU A 129 11.62 -1.71 -4.51
N GLY A 130 10.89 -0.59 -4.51
CA GLY A 130 10.43 0.07 -5.72
C GLY A 130 11.59 0.57 -6.60
N LEU A 131 12.72 0.94 -5.99
CA LEU A 131 13.95 1.32 -6.71
C LEU A 131 14.64 0.11 -7.32
N ARG A 132 14.76 -0.99 -6.55
CA ARG A 132 15.39 -2.24 -7.02
C ARG A 132 14.60 -2.91 -8.13
N ARG A 133 13.26 -2.91 -8.02
CA ARG A 133 12.33 -3.49 -9.00
C ARG A 133 12.10 -2.62 -10.24
N ARG A 134 12.62 -1.39 -10.28
CA ARG A 134 12.39 -0.42 -11.37
C ARG A 134 13.12 -0.73 -12.69
N GLY A 135 13.73 -1.91 -12.80
CA GLY A 135 14.50 -2.36 -13.97
C GLY A 135 13.67 -2.57 -15.25
N ARG A 136 14.38 -2.83 -16.36
CA ARG A 136 13.82 -2.96 -17.72
C ARG A 136 12.77 -4.07 -17.89
N GLU A 137 12.78 -5.09 -17.04
CA GLU A 137 11.97 -6.31 -17.22
C GLU A 137 10.63 -6.30 -16.46
N LEU A 138 10.51 -5.59 -15.34
CA LEU A 138 9.32 -5.61 -14.46
C LEU A 138 8.50 -4.31 -14.48
N GLY A 139 8.91 -3.34 -15.30
CA GLY A 139 8.18 -2.11 -15.50
C GLY A 139 8.31 -1.11 -14.35
N ARG A 140 8.00 0.13 -14.70
CA ARG A 140 8.07 1.34 -13.88
C ARG A 140 7.19 1.20 -12.61
N GLN A 141 7.72 0.65 -11.51
CA GLN A 141 7.05 0.55 -10.19
C GLN A 141 6.84 1.90 -9.46
N TRP A 142 6.46 2.93 -10.21
CA TRP A 142 6.16 4.27 -9.67
C TRP A 142 5.05 4.26 -8.62
N PRO A 143 4.00 3.42 -8.71
CA PRO A 143 2.99 3.35 -7.64
C PRO A 143 3.59 2.96 -6.28
N MET A 144 4.53 2.01 -6.25
CA MET A 144 5.19 1.58 -5.01
C MET A 144 6.09 2.67 -4.45
N LEU A 145 6.80 3.39 -5.32
CA LEU A 145 7.67 4.50 -4.90
C LEU A 145 6.89 5.70 -4.37
N ILE A 146 5.76 6.04 -5.01
CA ILE A 146 4.88 7.11 -4.53
C ILE A 146 4.25 6.70 -3.20
N ALA A 147 3.77 5.46 -3.08
CA ALA A 147 3.18 4.96 -1.84
C ALA A 147 4.21 4.94 -0.69
N GLY A 148 5.40 4.39 -0.93
CA GLY A 148 6.48 4.34 0.07
C GLY A 148 6.97 5.73 0.48
N GLY A 149 7.13 6.64 -0.49
CA GLY A 149 7.51 8.03 -0.22
C GLY A 149 6.46 8.79 0.58
N LEU A 150 5.18 8.66 0.24
CA LEU A 150 4.10 9.25 1.01
C LEU A 150 4.04 8.68 2.43
N SER A 151 4.16 7.35 2.57
CA SER A 151 4.18 6.69 3.87
C SER A 151 5.34 7.20 4.75
N PHE A 152 6.53 7.36 4.18
CA PHE A 152 7.69 7.90 4.87
C PHE A 152 7.46 9.34 5.37
N LEU A 153 7.01 10.23 4.48
CA LEU A 153 6.79 11.64 4.80
C LEU A 153 5.69 11.82 5.85
N VAL A 154 4.59 11.11 5.68
CA VAL A 154 3.44 11.16 6.59
C VAL A 154 3.80 10.57 7.95
N GLY A 155 4.50 9.43 7.98
CA GLY A 155 5.00 8.82 9.21
C GLY A 155 5.92 9.77 9.99
N THR A 156 6.81 10.48 9.28
CA THR A 156 7.68 11.50 9.88
C THR A 156 6.85 12.61 10.52
N SER A 157 5.79 13.08 9.85
CA SER A 157 4.89 14.09 10.42
C SER A 157 4.17 13.59 11.69
N TYR A 158 3.80 12.31 11.74
CA TYR A 158 3.14 11.72 12.91
C TYR A 158 4.09 11.60 14.10
N VAL A 159 5.34 11.19 13.88
CA VAL A 159 6.37 11.20 14.92
C VAL A 159 6.57 12.62 15.47
N ALA A 160 6.69 13.62 14.59
CA ALA A 160 6.84 15.02 15.02
C ALA A 160 5.63 15.52 15.84
N ARG A 161 4.41 15.14 15.45
CA ARG A 161 3.18 15.49 16.18
C ARG A 161 3.05 14.76 17.52
N ALA A 162 3.54 13.52 17.61
CA ALA A 162 3.55 12.76 18.84
C ALA A 162 4.47 13.36 19.91
N LEU A 163 5.53 14.06 19.48
CA LEU A 163 6.48 14.78 20.34
C LEU A 163 6.04 16.21 20.68
N GLY A 164 4.97 16.72 20.06
CA GLY A 164 4.45 18.07 20.29
C GLY A 164 3.54 18.18 21.51
N GLU A 165 3.21 19.41 21.91
CA GLU A 165 2.42 19.70 23.12
C GLU A 165 0.98 19.19 23.06
N GLN A 166 0.41 19.03 21.86
CA GLN A 166 -0.97 18.54 21.66
C GLN A 166 -1.01 17.47 20.54
N PRO A 167 -0.67 16.20 20.86
CA PRO A 167 -0.78 15.09 19.92
C PRO A 167 -2.25 14.91 19.49
N SER A 168 -2.50 14.91 18.18
CA SER A 168 -3.86 14.83 17.63
C SER A 168 -3.92 13.91 16.43
N LEU A 169 -4.97 13.08 16.37
CA LEU A 169 -5.28 12.21 15.23
C LEU A 169 -5.91 12.97 14.06
N ALA A 170 -6.20 14.27 14.19
CA ALA A 170 -6.72 15.09 13.09
C ALA A 170 -5.81 15.06 11.85
N VAL A 171 -4.49 14.89 12.04
CA VAL A 171 -3.52 14.76 10.96
C VAL A 171 -3.73 13.48 10.13
N LEU A 172 -4.26 12.39 10.72
CA LEU A 172 -4.69 11.19 9.97
C LEU A 172 -5.90 11.49 9.10
N SER A 173 -6.87 12.24 9.63
CA SER A 173 -8.10 12.59 8.90
C SER A 173 -7.82 13.49 7.69
N VAL A 174 -6.99 14.52 7.84
CA VAL A 174 -6.58 15.41 6.73
C VAL A 174 -5.89 14.64 5.61
N TYR A 175 -4.99 13.72 5.96
CA TYR A 175 -4.27 12.92 4.98
C TYR A 175 -5.17 11.90 4.27
N ALA A 176 -6.00 11.16 5.03
CA ALA A 176 -6.94 10.20 4.48
C ALA A 176 -7.99 10.86 3.56
N THR A 177 -8.43 12.07 3.90
CA THR A 177 -9.34 12.87 3.07
C THR A 177 -8.70 13.19 1.72
N GLY A 178 -7.46 13.68 1.71
CA GLY A 178 -6.73 13.98 0.47
C GLY A 178 -6.57 12.76 -0.44
N GLY A 179 -6.18 11.62 0.13
CA GLY A 179 -6.06 10.35 -0.60
C GLY A 179 -7.40 9.84 -1.14
N GLY A 180 -8.47 9.92 -0.34
CA GLY A 180 -9.81 9.50 -0.73
C GLY A 180 -10.38 10.32 -1.89
N VAL A 181 -10.27 11.65 -1.82
CA VAL A 181 -10.71 12.56 -2.89
C VAL A 181 -9.95 12.27 -4.19
N PHE A 182 -8.64 12.06 -4.12
CA PHE A 182 -7.84 11.71 -5.31
C PHE A 182 -8.31 10.42 -5.99
N PHE A 183 -8.56 9.34 -5.23
CA PHE A 183 -9.04 8.09 -5.79
C PHE A 183 -10.44 8.19 -6.39
N ILE A 184 -11.33 8.98 -5.78
CA ILE A 184 -12.68 9.24 -6.31
C ILE A 184 -12.59 9.99 -7.65
N ILE A 185 -11.72 11.01 -7.76
CA ILE A 185 -11.49 11.73 -9.01
C ILE A 185 -10.96 10.79 -10.10
N GLN A 186 -9.98 9.94 -9.79
CA GLN A 186 -9.44 8.96 -10.74
C GLN A 186 -10.50 7.96 -11.22
N ALA A 187 -11.39 7.50 -10.33
CA ALA A 187 -12.52 6.65 -10.70
C ALA A 187 -13.50 7.37 -11.63
N GLY A 188 -13.83 8.64 -11.33
CA GLY A 188 -14.71 9.47 -12.16
C GLY A 188 -14.12 9.74 -13.56
N LEU A 189 -12.83 10.07 -13.63
CA LEU A 189 -12.11 10.27 -14.90
C LEU A 189 -12.09 8.98 -15.75
N LEU A 190 -11.88 7.82 -15.12
CA LEU A 190 -11.90 6.53 -15.81
C LEU A 190 -13.30 6.19 -16.33
N ALA A 191 -14.35 6.46 -15.54
CA ALA A 191 -15.75 6.28 -15.93
C ALA A 191 -16.15 7.19 -17.10
N TRP A 192 -15.74 8.47 -17.05
CA TRP A 192 -16.01 9.45 -18.09
C TRP A 192 -15.32 9.11 -19.41
N ARG A 193 -14.05 8.69 -19.37
CA ARG A 193 -13.36 8.22 -20.59
C ARG A 193 -14.03 6.99 -21.19
N ALA A 194 -14.56 6.09 -20.36
CA ALA A 194 -15.30 4.93 -20.83
C ALA A 194 -16.64 5.29 -21.48
N SER A 195 -17.34 6.32 -20.99
CA SER A 195 -18.59 6.80 -21.61
C SER A 195 -18.34 7.56 -22.90
N GLN A 196 -17.23 8.30 -23.03
CA GLN A 196 -16.83 8.95 -24.28
C GLN A 196 -16.49 7.94 -25.39
N GLN A 197 -15.76 6.86 -25.07
CA GLN A 197 -15.43 5.81 -26.06
C GLN A 197 -16.66 5.06 -26.58
N ARG A 198 -17.72 4.93 -25.76
CA ARG A 198 -19.00 4.35 -26.20
C ARG A 198 -19.82 5.26 -27.10
N ARG A 199 -19.50 6.56 -27.15
CA ARG A 199 -20.22 7.58 -27.92
C ARG A 199 -19.51 7.98 -29.22
N ALA A 200 -18.32 7.45 -29.49
CA ALA A 200 -17.63 7.68 -30.75
C ALA A 200 -18.29 6.84 -31.86
N PRO A 201 -18.84 7.45 -32.93
CA PRO A 201 -19.30 6.70 -34.10
C PRO A 201 -18.11 6.06 -34.81
N HIS A 202 -18.31 4.83 -35.31
CA HIS A 202 -17.38 4.10 -36.16
C HIS A 202 -17.11 4.82 -37.48
#